data_AF-A0A5J5B0H2-F1
#
_entry.id   AF-A0A5J5B0H2-F1
#
_cell.length_a   1.000
_cell.length_b   1.000
_cell.length_c   1.000
_cell.angle_alpha   90.00
_cell.angle_beta   90.00
_cell.angle_gamma   90.00
#
_symmetry.space_group_name_H-M   'P 1'
#
loop_
_entity.id
_entity.type
_entity.pdbx_description
1 polymer ?
#
loop_
_entity_poly.entity_id
_entity_poly.type
_entity_poly.pdbx_seq_one_letter_code
_entity_poly.pdbx_strand_id
1 'polypeptide(L)'
;MEKRVAIIGAGLSGLVTCKYTKEKGFHPIVFEAKGSIGGIKFNSQVISTDYVGESDEEMQSWDQWSGTGKPFGAKGKWHIEVQHEGKSSIEDYPVEFVVLCIGQFSGVPNIPEFPLGQGPEIFSGKVMHSMDYSAMDNNSAAEFLKGKRITIIGSQKSAVDLAVECANANGEKADIWIIISVFPEMLPNMP
;
A
#
# COMPACT_ATOMS: atom_id res chain seq x y z
N MET A 1 31.56 -0.93 -3.35
CA MET A 1 30.39 -0.16 -2.90
C MET A 1 29.24 -1.14 -2.74
N GLU A 2 28.66 -1.25 -1.55
CA GLU A 2 27.41 -2.00 -1.39
C GLU A 2 26.31 -1.28 -2.20
N LYS A 3 25.62 -2.00 -3.08
CA LYS A 3 24.53 -1.44 -3.88
C LYS A 3 23.22 -1.63 -3.12
N ARG A 4 22.99 -0.81 -2.10
CA ARG A 4 21.79 -0.92 -1.26
C ARG A 4 20.62 -0.25 -1.96
N VAL A 5 19.47 -0.91 -1.92
CA VAL A 5 18.24 -0.44 -2.54
C VAL A 5 17.15 -0.42 -1.49
N ALA A 6 16.62 0.75 -1.17
CA ALA A 6 15.43 0.85 -0.33
C ALA A 6 14.20 0.48 -1.16
N ILE A 7 13.35 -0.37 -0.63
CA ILE A 7 12.05 -0.72 -1.19
C ILE A 7 11.00 -0.30 -0.16
N ILE A 8 10.15 0.65 -0.51
CA ILE A 8 9.15 1.20 0.41
C ILE A 8 7.79 0.58 0.08
N GLY A 9 7.29 -0.26 0.97
CA GLY A 9 6.08 -1.08 0.78
C GLY A 9 6.43 -2.53 0.45
N ALA A 10 5.76 -3.45 1.15
CA ALA A 10 5.97 -4.89 1.10
C ALA A 10 4.75 -5.68 0.62
N GLY A 11 3.88 -5.03 -0.16
CA GLY A 11 2.87 -5.71 -0.95
C GLY A 11 3.49 -6.58 -2.06
N LEU A 12 2.65 -7.11 -2.95
CA LEU A 12 3.08 -7.97 -4.06
C LEU A 12 4.20 -7.32 -4.91
N SER A 13 4.05 -6.03 -5.25
CA SER A 13 5.06 -5.28 -5.99
C SER A 13 6.39 -5.17 -5.23
N GLY A 14 6.34 -4.89 -3.92
CA GLY A 14 7.52 -4.81 -3.06
C GLY A 14 8.26 -6.14 -2.94
N LEU A 15 7.53 -7.24 -2.75
CA LEU A 15 8.08 -8.59 -2.65
C LEU A 15 8.73 -9.06 -3.96
N VAL A 16 8.06 -8.86 -5.09
CA VAL A 16 8.61 -9.19 -6.41
C VAL A 16 9.84 -8.34 -6.69
N THR A 17 9.80 -7.04 -6.35
CA THR A 17 10.96 -6.13 -6.47
C THR A 17 12.11 -6.61 -5.60
N CYS A 18 11.86 -7.00 -4.36
CA CYS A 18 12.88 -7.50 -3.44
C CYS A 18 13.56 -8.76 -4.00
N LYS A 19 12.77 -9.74 -4.44
CA LYS A 19 13.29 -10.97 -5.07
C LYS A 19 14.16 -10.64 -6.27
N TYR A 20 13.64 -9.86 -7.22
CA TYR A 20 14.35 -9.52 -8.45
C TYR A 20 15.65 -8.74 -8.18
N THR A 21 15.59 -7.76 -7.26
CA THR A 21 16.73 -6.94 -6.86
C THR A 21 17.84 -7.80 -6.26
N LYS A 22 17.48 -8.76 -5.40
CA LYS A 22 18.42 -9.74 -4.83
C LYS A 22 19.01 -10.66 -5.90
N GLU A 23 18.21 -11.17 -6.83
CA GLU A 23 18.68 -12.01 -7.95
C GLU A 23 19.67 -11.28 -8.87
N LYS A 24 19.57 -9.96 -8.99
CA LYS A 24 20.52 -9.12 -9.75
C LYS A 24 21.78 -8.73 -8.96
N GLY A 25 21.95 -9.23 -7.73
CA GLY A 25 23.14 -8.99 -6.90
C GLY A 25 23.15 -7.64 -6.18
N PHE A 26 21.98 -7.00 -6.03
CA PHE A 26 21.81 -5.82 -5.19
C PHE A 26 21.41 -6.22 -3.76
N HIS A 27 21.49 -5.28 -2.83
CA HIS A 27 21.19 -5.49 -1.41
C HIS A 27 19.90 -4.75 -1.03
N PRO A 28 18.72 -5.36 -1.21
CA PRO A 28 17.45 -4.70 -0.90
C PRO A 28 17.23 -4.57 0.61
N ILE A 29 16.69 -3.44 1.03
CA ILE A 29 16.14 -3.19 2.37
C ILE A 29 14.67 -2.84 2.18
N VAL A 30 13.77 -3.68 2.67
CA VAL A 30 12.32 -3.47 2.54
C VAL A 30 11.80 -2.82 3.81
N PHE A 31 11.10 -1.70 3.67
CA PHE A 31 10.39 -0.99 4.74
C PHE A 31 8.89 -1.14 4.55
N GLU A 32 8.17 -1.56 5.58
CA GLU A 32 6.72 -1.70 5.55
C GLU A 32 6.10 -1.09 6.80
N ALA A 33 5.14 -0.20 6.59
CA ALA A 33 4.44 0.50 7.66
C ALA A 33 3.43 -0.38 8.42
N LYS A 34 2.88 -1.42 7.77
CA LYS A 34 1.82 -2.31 8.32
C LYS A 34 2.30 -3.77 8.46
N GLY A 35 2.03 -4.46 9.57
CA GLY A 35 2.28 -5.92 9.69
C GLY A 35 1.40 -6.74 8.71
N SER A 36 1.59 -8.02 8.38
CA SER A 36 2.71 -8.99 8.49
C SER A 36 2.63 -9.93 7.27
N ILE A 37 3.72 -10.14 6.54
CA ILE A 37 3.95 -11.23 5.57
C ILE A 37 5.45 -11.62 5.60
N GLY A 38 5.81 -12.62 6.41
CA GLY A 38 7.08 -13.37 6.33
C GLY A 38 8.38 -12.65 5.87
N GLY A 39 9.28 -12.34 6.81
CA GLY A 39 10.70 -12.05 6.51
C GLY A 39 11.06 -10.60 6.14
N ILE A 40 10.15 -9.65 6.29
CA ILE A 40 10.35 -8.22 6.02
C ILE A 40 10.46 -7.44 7.33
N LYS A 41 11.12 -6.27 7.33
CA LYS A 41 11.10 -5.33 8.45
C LYS A 41 9.73 -4.64 8.51
N PHE A 42 8.81 -5.26 9.23
CA PHE A 42 7.49 -4.73 9.53
C PHE A 42 7.57 -3.62 10.56
N ASN A 43 6.54 -2.78 10.55
CA ASN A 43 6.37 -1.66 11.48
C ASN A 43 7.53 -0.67 11.40
N SER A 44 8.03 -0.48 10.18
CA SER A 44 9.09 0.46 9.81
C SER A 44 8.50 1.47 8.83
N GLN A 45 7.97 2.57 9.36
CA GLN A 45 7.37 3.64 8.58
C GLN A 45 8.45 4.58 8.05
N VAL A 46 8.54 4.75 6.73
CA VAL A 46 9.36 5.80 6.14
C VAL A 46 8.66 7.14 6.32
N ILE A 47 9.35 8.10 6.95
CA ILE A 47 8.84 9.46 7.20
C ILE A 47 9.28 10.39 6.07
N SER A 48 10.54 10.30 5.65
CA SER A 48 11.13 11.18 4.64
C SER A 48 12.11 10.42 3.75
N THR A 49 12.32 10.98 2.57
CA THR A 49 13.31 10.50 1.60
C THR A 49 14.02 11.69 1.00
N ASP A 50 15.27 11.90 1.38
CA ASP A 50 16.06 13.06 0.95
C ASP A 50 17.27 12.60 0.15
N TYR A 51 17.52 13.22 -1.00
CA TYR A 51 18.74 12.94 -1.75
C TYR A 51 19.85 13.90 -1.29
N VAL A 52 20.96 13.34 -0.81
CA VAL A 52 22.11 14.11 -0.32
C VAL A 52 23.29 13.87 -1.25
N GLY A 53 23.80 14.95 -1.86
CA GLY A 53 25.03 14.93 -2.65
C GLY A 53 25.17 16.15 -3.56
N GLU A 54 24.32 16.23 -4.59
CA GLU A 54 24.32 17.33 -5.56
C GLU A 54 23.20 18.33 -5.24
N SER A 55 23.30 19.56 -5.74
CA SER A 55 22.26 20.57 -5.51
C SER A 55 21.01 20.30 -6.34
N ASP A 56 19.88 20.86 -5.92
CA ASP A 56 18.61 20.74 -6.65
C ASP A 56 18.73 21.26 -8.09
N GLU A 57 19.51 22.32 -8.33
CA GLU A 57 19.75 22.87 -9.66
C GLU A 57 20.49 21.89 -10.57
N GLU A 58 21.50 21.20 -10.04
CA GLU A 58 22.21 20.14 -10.78
C GLU A 58 21.27 18.97 -11.08
N MET A 59 20.47 18.53 -10.10
CA MET A 59 19.52 17.43 -10.28
C MET A 59 18.45 17.74 -11.33
N GLN A 60 17.95 18.98 -11.37
CA GLN A 60 16.97 19.43 -12.37
C GLN A 60 17.54 19.50 -13.79
N SER A 61 18.87 19.60 -13.94
CA SER A 61 19.54 19.59 -15.24
C SER A 61 19.71 18.18 -15.83
N TRP A 62 19.40 17.12 -15.08
CA TRP A 62 19.65 15.76 -15.52
C TRP A 62 18.62 15.27 -16.54
N ASP A 63 19.08 15.08 -17.79
CA ASP A 63 18.28 14.45 -18.86
C ASP A 63 18.17 12.91 -18.71
N GLN A 64 19.03 12.32 -17.88
CA GLN A 64 19.11 10.87 -17.66
C GLN A 64 19.33 10.55 -16.17
N TRP A 65 19.07 9.31 -15.76
CA TRP A 65 19.25 8.83 -14.39
C TRP A 65 20.58 9.27 -13.77
N SER A 66 20.51 9.99 -12.65
CA SER A 66 21.67 10.50 -11.90
C SER A 66 22.70 11.25 -12.76
N GLY A 67 22.25 11.92 -13.83
CA GLY A 67 23.11 12.63 -14.80
C GLY A 67 24.03 11.72 -15.63
N THR A 68 23.94 10.40 -15.46
CA THR A 68 24.86 9.42 -16.08
C THR A 68 24.16 8.32 -16.86
N GLY A 69 22.83 8.30 -16.85
CA GLY A 69 22.01 7.23 -17.45
C GLY A 69 22.14 5.89 -16.73
N LYS A 70 22.77 5.86 -15.55
CA LYS A 70 22.95 4.65 -14.75
C LYS A 70 22.22 4.81 -13.42
N PRO A 71 21.52 3.76 -12.93
CA PRO A 71 20.84 3.80 -11.63
C PRO A 71 21.82 3.86 -10.44
N PHE A 72 23.11 3.60 -10.69
CA PHE A 72 24.18 3.67 -9.70
C PHE A 72 25.33 4.48 -10.30
N GLY A 73 25.41 5.76 -9.96
CA GLY A 73 26.43 6.70 -10.43
C GLY A 73 26.84 7.59 -9.25
N ALA A 74 28.07 7.42 -8.78
CA ALA A 74 28.54 7.96 -7.51
C ALA A 74 28.61 9.50 -7.52
N LYS A 75 27.63 10.17 -6.89
CA LYS A 75 27.70 11.58 -6.49
C LYS A 75 26.90 11.86 -5.21
N GLY A 76 25.76 11.19 -5.02
CA GLY A 76 24.94 11.29 -3.81
C GLY A 76 24.30 9.97 -3.39
N LYS A 77 23.58 10.00 -2.27
CA LYS A 77 22.79 8.89 -1.73
C LYS A 77 21.43 9.39 -1.27
N TRP A 78 20.46 8.50 -1.31
CA TRP A 78 19.18 8.72 -0.66
C TRP A 78 19.30 8.43 0.83
N HIS A 79 18.90 9.36 1.67
CA HIS A 79 18.71 9.22 3.10
C HIS A 79 17.24 8.92 3.36
N ILE A 80 16.97 7.76 3.96
CA ILE A 80 15.62 7.30 4.26
C ILE A 80 15.46 7.33 5.77
N GLU A 81 14.64 8.27 6.26
CA GLU A 81 14.33 8.35 7.68
C GLU A 81 13.17 7.43 8.01
N VAL A 82 13.38 6.54 8.98
CA VAL A 82 12.45 5.48 9.31
C VAL A 82 12.11 5.51 10.80
N GLN A 83 10.82 5.57 11.08
CA GLN A 83 10.27 5.35 12.41
C GLN A 83 9.89 3.89 12.58
N HIS A 84 10.50 3.22 13.55
CA HIS A 84 10.09 1.88 13.94
C HIS A 84 9.05 1.96 15.07
N GLU A 85 8.01 1.14 14.99
CA GLU A 85 7.03 1.03 16.06
C GLU A 85 7.70 0.62 17.38
N GLY A 86 7.30 1.27 18.47
CA GLY A 86 7.87 1.04 19.80
C GLY A 86 9.24 1.68 20.05
N LYS A 87 9.87 2.29 19.04
CA LYS A 87 11.03 3.16 19.22
C LYS A 87 10.60 4.62 19.15
N SER A 88 11.24 5.48 19.95
CA SER A 88 11.05 6.94 19.88
C SER A 88 12.03 7.61 18.92
N SER A 89 13.11 6.93 18.54
CA SER A 89 14.13 7.45 17.65
C SER A 89 13.81 7.17 16.18
N ILE A 90 14.07 8.15 15.33
CA ILE A 90 14.13 8.01 13.88
C ILE A 90 15.50 7.47 13.49
N GLU A 91 15.55 6.47 12.63
CA GLU A 91 16.79 5.90 12.09
C GLU A 91 17.01 6.34 10.65
N ASP A 92 18.23 6.75 10.30
CA ASP A 92 18.62 7.13 8.94
C ASP A 92 19.27 5.95 8.20
N TYR A 93 18.80 5.69 6.98
CA TYR A 93 19.27 4.64 6.10
C TYR A 93 19.78 5.23 4.78
N PRO A 94 21.10 5.51 4.66
CA PRO A 94 21.67 5.91 3.38
C PRO A 94 21.60 4.74 2.40
N VAL A 95 21.09 4.94 1.18
CA VAL A 95 20.99 3.93 0.12
C VAL A 95 21.31 4.55 -1.24
N GLU A 96 21.67 3.70 -2.18
CA GLU A 96 22.09 4.11 -3.53
C GLU A 96 20.89 4.25 -4.48
N PHE A 97 19.75 3.62 -4.15
CA PHE A 97 18.54 3.70 -4.96
C PHE A 97 17.28 3.46 -4.11
N VAL A 98 16.15 4.01 -4.54
CA VAL A 98 14.85 3.87 -3.87
C VAL A 98 13.81 3.38 -4.88
N VAL A 99 13.01 2.39 -4.47
CA VAL A 99 11.86 1.90 -5.23
C VAL A 99 10.59 2.07 -4.39
N LEU A 100 9.64 2.84 -4.90
CA LEU A 100 8.35 3.06 -4.25
C LEU A 100 7.36 1.97 -4.65
N CYS A 101 6.96 1.16 -3.67
CA CYS A 101 6.01 0.06 -3.78
C CYS A 101 4.82 0.23 -2.82
N ILE A 102 4.44 1.49 -2.54
CA ILE A 102 3.43 1.87 -1.54
C ILE A 102 1.97 1.60 -1.96
N GLY A 103 1.74 1.23 -3.22
CA GLY A 103 0.40 1.04 -3.78
C GLY A 103 -0.30 2.36 -4.11
N GLN A 104 -1.30 2.32 -5.00
CA GLN A 104 -2.01 3.52 -5.49
C GLN A 104 -3.06 4.05 -4.49
N PHE A 105 -3.52 3.22 -3.55
CA PHE A 105 -4.68 3.51 -2.70
C PHE A 105 -4.33 3.57 -1.21
N SER A 106 -3.12 4.04 -0.88
CA SER A 106 -2.64 4.11 0.50
C SER A 106 -2.99 5.44 1.17
N GLY A 107 -3.34 5.39 2.45
CA GLY A 107 -3.25 6.55 3.37
C GLY A 107 -4.55 7.31 3.63
N VAL A 108 -5.46 7.41 2.66
CA VAL A 108 -6.78 8.05 2.85
C VAL A 108 -7.87 7.22 2.18
N PRO A 109 -8.91 6.77 2.91
CA PRO A 109 -10.03 6.06 2.31
C PRO A 109 -10.84 7.00 1.41
N ASN A 110 -11.19 6.53 0.21
CA ASN A 110 -12.06 7.28 -0.70
C ASN A 110 -13.52 6.94 -0.38
N ILE A 111 -14.14 7.72 0.50
CA ILE A 111 -15.53 7.54 0.93
C ILE A 111 -16.40 8.57 0.18
N PRO A 112 -17.50 8.14 -0.49
CA PRO A 112 -18.41 9.08 -1.14
C PRO A 112 -19.00 10.09 -0.16
N GLU A 113 -19.26 11.31 -0.65
CA GLU A 113 -20.05 12.28 0.08
C GLU A 113 -21.54 11.95 -0.03
N PHE A 114 -22.26 12.07 1.08
CA PHE A 114 -23.69 11.85 1.13
C PHE A 114 -24.42 13.15 1.49
N PRO A 115 -25.62 13.39 0.94
CA PRO A 115 -26.47 14.48 1.39
C PRO A 115 -26.76 14.38 2.89
N LEU A 116 -26.99 15.52 3.55
CA LEU A 116 -27.30 15.57 4.97
C LEU A 116 -28.48 14.67 5.33
N GLY A 117 -28.27 13.71 6.23
CA GLY A 117 -29.30 12.78 6.69
C GLY A 117 -29.59 11.65 5.71
N GLN A 118 -28.71 11.41 4.73
CA GLN A 118 -28.82 10.32 3.74
C GLN A 118 -27.55 9.46 3.67
N GLY A 119 -26.58 9.68 4.57
CA GLY A 119 -25.34 8.95 4.61
C GLY A 119 -25.30 7.81 5.65
N PRO A 120 -24.08 7.31 5.93
CA PRO A 120 -23.84 6.30 6.96
C PRO A 120 -24.42 6.63 8.33
N GLU A 121 -24.61 7.91 8.67
CA GLU A 121 -25.08 8.40 9.96
C GLU A 121 -26.52 7.97 10.31
N ILE A 122 -27.36 7.73 9.30
CA ILE A 122 -28.74 7.24 9.52
C ILE A 122 -28.84 5.71 9.45
N PHE A 123 -27.76 5.02 9.07
CA PHE A 123 -27.73 3.57 8.98
C PHE A 123 -27.56 2.97 10.38
N SER A 124 -28.48 2.11 10.78
CA SER A 124 -28.46 1.45 12.10
C SER A 124 -27.47 0.29 12.20
N GLY A 125 -26.85 -0.10 11.08
CA GLY A 125 -25.76 -1.07 11.05
C GLY A 125 -24.38 -0.43 11.18
N LYS A 126 -23.33 -1.24 11.04
CA LYS A 126 -21.95 -0.76 11.09
C LYS A 126 -21.42 -0.54 9.67
N VAL A 127 -20.88 0.65 9.41
CA VAL A 127 -20.18 1.00 8.17
C VAL A 127 -18.68 0.98 8.42
N MET A 128 -17.93 0.46 7.45
CA MET A 128 -16.46 0.32 7.52
C MET A 128 -15.87 0.38 6.13
N HIS A 129 -14.78 1.14 5.95
CA HIS A 129 -14.04 1.13 4.69
C HIS A 129 -13.15 -0.12 4.60
N SER A 130 -12.89 -0.61 3.38
CA SER A 130 -12.05 -1.81 3.16
C SER A 130 -10.64 -1.66 3.74
N MET A 131 -10.11 -0.42 3.79
CA MET A 131 -8.82 -0.09 4.41
C MET A 131 -8.80 -0.38 5.92
N ASP A 132 -9.87 -0.04 6.63
CA ASP A 132 -9.99 -0.28 8.08
C ASP A 132 -10.23 -1.76 8.37
N TYR A 133 -11.03 -2.42 7.52
CA TYR A 133 -11.21 -3.88 7.60
C TYR A 133 -9.87 -4.61 7.43
N SER A 134 -9.06 -4.22 6.44
CA SER A 134 -7.77 -4.84 6.16
C SER A 134 -6.72 -4.63 7.26
N ALA A 135 -6.97 -3.70 8.20
CA ALA A 135 -6.11 -3.46 9.36
C ALA A 135 -6.48 -4.33 10.56
N MET A 136 -7.58 -5.09 10.51
CA MET A 136 -7.97 -6.03 11.56
C MET A 136 -7.07 -7.27 11.54
N ASP A 137 -6.85 -7.86 12.71
CA ASP A 137 -6.32 -9.22 12.78
C ASP A 137 -7.36 -10.23 12.29
N ASN A 138 -6.90 -11.40 11.87
CA ASN A 138 -7.74 -12.44 11.27
C ASN A 138 -8.90 -12.89 12.18
N ASN A 139 -8.71 -12.91 13.50
CA ASN A 139 -9.76 -13.34 14.42
C ASN A 139 -10.84 -12.27 14.54
N SER A 140 -10.44 -11.01 14.74
CA SER A 140 -11.35 -9.88 14.78
C SER A 140 -12.15 -9.73 13.48
N ALA A 141 -11.50 -9.91 12.33
CA ALA A 141 -12.16 -9.90 11.02
C ALA A 141 -13.20 -11.03 10.89
N ALA A 142 -12.84 -12.25 11.26
CA ALA A 142 -13.75 -13.39 11.22
C ALA A 142 -14.97 -13.20 12.13
N GLU A 143 -14.77 -12.72 13.37
CA GLU A 143 -15.87 -12.39 14.29
C GLU A 143 -16.73 -11.23 13.77
N PHE A 144 -16.10 -10.25 13.12
CA PHE A 144 -16.80 -9.13 12.51
C PHE A 144 -17.74 -9.56 11.39
N LEU A 145 -17.41 -10.60 10.62
CA LEU A 145 -18.23 -11.09 9.51
C LEU A 145 -19.27 -12.15 9.93
N LYS A 146 -18.99 -12.92 10.98
CA LYS A 146 -19.78 -14.10 11.35
C LYS A 146 -21.24 -13.78 11.71
N GLY A 147 -22.16 -14.47 11.06
CA GLY A 147 -23.61 -14.39 11.27
C GLY A 147 -24.24 -13.06 10.86
N LYS A 148 -23.55 -12.21 10.10
CA LYS A 148 -24.04 -10.89 9.69
C LYS A 148 -24.51 -10.89 8.24
N ARG A 149 -25.51 -10.05 7.96
CA ARG A 149 -25.88 -9.66 6.59
C ARG A 149 -24.94 -8.56 6.14
N ILE A 150 -24.23 -8.77 5.04
CA ILE A 150 -23.11 -7.93 4.65
C ILE A 150 -23.39 -7.32 3.28
N THR A 151 -23.24 -6.00 3.17
CA THR A 151 -23.27 -5.29 1.90
C THR A 151 -21.88 -4.75 1.59
N ILE A 152 -21.37 -5.07 0.41
CA ILE A 152 -20.06 -4.62 -0.09
C ILE A 152 -20.31 -3.60 -1.19
N ILE A 153 -19.75 -2.39 -1.06
CA ILE A 153 -19.85 -1.35 -2.07
C ILE A 153 -18.51 -1.28 -2.82
N GLY A 154 -18.53 -1.56 -4.13
CA GLY A 154 -17.34 -1.58 -4.99
C GLY A 154 -17.22 -2.85 -5.84
N SER A 155 -16.33 -2.83 -6.83
CA SER A 155 -16.17 -3.93 -7.80
C SER A 155 -14.71 -4.35 -8.05
N GLN A 156 -13.76 -3.69 -7.39
CA GLN A 156 -12.34 -3.99 -7.56
C GLN A 156 -11.86 -5.09 -6.60
N LYS A 157 -10.55 -5.37 -6.60
CA LYS A 157 -9.91 -6.45 -5.81
C LYS A 157 -10.40 -6.52 -4.37
N SER A 158 -10.43 -5.40 -3.63
CA SER A 158 -10.88 -5.39 -2.23
C SER A 158 -12.32 -5.89 -2.06
N ALA A 159 -13.22 -5.56 -2.99
CA ALA A 159 -14.61 -6.02 -2.91
C ALA A 159 -14.71 -7.53 -3.16
N VAL A 160 -13.93 -8.06 -4.10
CA VAL A 160 -13.89 -9.49 -4.41
C VAL A 160 -13.29 -10.29 -3.25
N ASP A 161 -12.17 -9.83 -2.69
CA ASP A 161 -11.52 -10.49 -1.56
C ASP A 161 -12.44 -10.53 -0.33
N LEU A 162 -13.08 -9.39 -0.01
CA LEU A 162 -14.08 -9.30 1.05
C LEU A 162 -15.24 -10.26 0.83
N ALA A 163 -15.77 -10.37 -0.39
CA ALA A 163 -16.87 -11.27 -0.68
C ALA A 163 -16.48 -12.74 -0.42
N VAL A 164 -15.26 -13.14 -0.79
CA VAL A 164 -14.72 -14.48 -0.52
C VAL A 164 -14.56 -14.71 0.99
N GLU A 165 -14.00 -13.76 1.73
CA GLU A 165 -13.85 -13.85 3.19
C GLU A 165 -15.21 -13.95 3.89
N CYS A 166 -16.20 -13.15 3.45
CA CYS A 166 -17.57 -13.20 3.95
C CYS A 166 -18.22 -14.57 3.70
N ALA A 167 -18.03 -15.13 2.50
CA ALA A 167 -18.55 -16.45 2.16
C ALA A 167 -17.90 -17.55 3.02
N ASN A 168 -16.59 -17.48 3.22
CA ASN A 168 -15.87 -18.42 4.09
C ASN A 168 -16.29 -18.32 5.56
N ALA A 169 -16.54 -17.11 6.08
CA ALA A 169 -16.94 -16.89 7.47
C ALA A 169 -18.37 -17.36 7.77
N ASN A 170 -19.26 -17.34 6.77
CA ASN A 170 -20.69 -17.58 6.95
C ASN A 170 -21.21 -18.88 6.29
N GLY A 171 -20.40 -19.52 5.44
CA GLY A 171 -20.77 -20.73 4.70
C GLY A 171 -22.01 -20.54 3.82
N GLU A 172 -22.79 -21.59 3.63
CA GLU A 172 -24.01 -21.57 2.80
C GLU A 172 -25.10 -20.60 3.28
N LYS A 173 -24.99 -20.06 4.51
CA LYS A 173 -25.92 -19.09 5.09
C LYS A 173 -25.51 -17.64 4.86
N ALA A 174 -24.46 -17.41 4.06
CA ALA A 174 -23.97 -16.07 3.79
C ALA A 174 -25.01 -15.26 3.00
N ASP A 175 -25.51 -14.18 3.59
CA ASP A 175 -26.37 -13.19 2.94
C ASP A 175 -25.48 -11.99 2.56
N ILE A 176 -24.89 -12.05 1.36
CA ILE A 176 -23.91 -11.09 0.84
C ILE A 176 -24.50 -10.36 -0.37
N TRP A 177 -24.54 -9.03 -0.29
CA TRP A 177 -24.95 -8.16 -1.39
C TRP A 177 -23.73 -7.38 -1.88
N ILE A 178 -23.38 -7.52 -3.16
CA ILE A 178 -22.32 -6.71 -3.78
C ILE A 178 -22.99 -5.64 -4.63
N ILE A 179 -22.80 -4.38 -4.25
CA ILE A 179 -23.27 -3.22 -5.00
C ILE A 179 -22.12 -2.73 -5.88
N ILE A 180 -22.25 -3.00 -7.18
CA ILE A 180 -21.33 -2.50 -8.20
C ILE A 180 -21.84 -1.15 -8.66
N SER A 181 -21.16 -0.07 -8.27
CA SER A 181 -21.34 1.22 -8.92
C SER A 181 -20.55 1.20 -10.23
N VAL A 182 -21.24 1.06 -11.35
CA VAL A 182 -20.67 1.29 -12.68
C VAL A 182 -20.77 2.78 -12.95
N PHE A 183 -19.64 3.48 -12.96
CA PHE A 183 -19.59 4.75 -13.71
C PHE A 183 -19.88 4.42 -15.19
N PRO A 184 -20.71 5.19 -15.90
CA PRO A 184 -21.14 4.85 -17.27
C PRO A 184 -20.04 4.86 -18.35
N GLU A 185 -18.76 4.95 -18.01
CA GLU A 185 -17.68 5.21 -18.99
C GLU A 185 -16.90 3.97 -19.45
N MET A 186 -17.35 2.75 -19.11
CA MET A 186 -16.75 1.50 -19.61
C MET A 186 -17.66 0.70 -20.54
N LEU A 187 -18.25 1.37 -21.53
CA LEU A 187 -18.60 0.72 -22.79
C LEU A 187 -18.00 1.54 -23.93
N PRO A 188 -17.15 0.96 -24.80
CA PRO A 188 -16.74 1.67 -26.00
C PRO A 188 -17.99 1.97 -26.82
N ASN A 189 -18.12 3.23 -27.26
CA ASN A 189 -19.03 3.59 -28.34
C ASN A 189 -18.80 2.61 -29.50
N MET A 190 -19.73 1.68 -29.70
CA MET A 190 -19.81 0.95 -30.96
C MET A 190 -20.60 1.81 -31.93
N PRO A 191 -20.00 2.24 -33.06
CA PRO A 191 -20.79 2.53 -34.26
C PRO A 191 -21.38 1.24 -34.85
#